data_AF-A0A235F4J1-F1
#
_entry.id   AF-A0A235F4J1-F1
#
_cell.length_a   1.000
_cell.length_b   1.000
_cell.length_c   1.000
_cell.angle_alpha   90.00
_cell.angle_beta   90.00
_cell.angle_gamma   90.00
#
_symmetry.space_group_name_H-M   'P 1'
#
loop_
_entity.id
_entity.type
_entity.pdbx_description
1 polymer ?
#
loop_
_entity_poly.entity_id
_entity_poly.type
_entity_poly.pdbx_seq_one_letter_code
_entity_poly.pdbx_strand_id
1 'polypeptide(L)'
;MMLKIFKKKEQAQTTDLSNNTLGNIRELVDSSKDSADFIHYVQKTVHHKVWISYYKALIDCNTFHRDCLPYLIHHADFKKLEDLKDIIPIESVTITNDIKEIQNKLLRGFIIIQFDEYSEECAIIRAENWFGNRQVSTSEIEFSVIGP
;
A
#
# COMPACT_ATOMS: atom_id res chain seq x y z
N MET A 1 -36.72 11.39 -40.80
CA MET A 1 -35.49 12.16 -41.08
C MET A 1 -34.51 11.95 -39.94
N MET A 2 -33.35 11.36 -40.25
CA MET A 2 -32.05 11.40 -39.56
C MET A 2 -31.95 11.06 -38.06
N LEU A 3 -31.70 9.77 -37.82
CA LEU A 3 -30.50 9.21 -37.18
C LEU A 3 -29.44 10.22 -36.66
N LYS A 4 -29.10 10.13 -35.37
CA LYS A 4 -27.71 10.31 -34.89
C LYS A 4 -27.35 9.22 -33.89
N ILE A 5 -26.49 8.34 -34.40
CA ILE A 5 -25.71 7.32 -33.71
C ILE A 5 -24.65 8.02 -32.85
N PHE A 6 -24.54 7.66 -31.57
CA PHE A 6 -23.35 7.98 -30.78
C PHE A 6 -22.78 6.72 -30.11
N LYS A 7 -21.88 6.11 -30.88
CA LYS A 7 -20.54 5.63 -30.49
C LYS A 7 -20.42 4.64 -29.32
N LYS A 8 -20.47 3.36 -29.74
CA LYS A 8 -19.64 2.23 -29.27
C LYS A 8 -18.30 2.67 -28.65
N LYS A 9 -18.10 2.34 -27.37
CA LYS A 9 -16.79 1.95 -26.84
C LYS A 9 -16.91 0.54 -26.29
N GLU A 10 -16.40 -0.37 -27.11
CA GLU A 10 -16.02 -1.73 -26.75
C GLU A 10 -14.76 -1.62 -25.87
N GLN A 11 -14.86 -2.06 -24.62
CA GLN A 11 -13.76 -2.69 -23.92
C GLN A 11 -14.33 -3.94 -23.26
N ALA A 12 -13.86 -5.08 -23.74
CA ALA A 12 -14.16 -6.40 -23.27
C ALA A 12 -13.59 -6.63 -21.87
N GLN A 13 -14.38 -7.20 -20.96
CA GLN A 13 -13.98 -8.41 -20.25
C GLN A 13 -15.19 -9.08 -19.60
N THR A 14 -15.66 -10.13 -20.27
CA THR A 14 -16.30 -11.28 -19.63
C THR A 14 -15.23 -11.99 -18.82
N THR A 15 -15.36 -12.04 -17.49
CA THR A 15 -14.70 -13.07 -16.69
C THR A 15 -15.61 -13.49 -15.54
N ASP A 16 -16.34 -14.57 -15.81
CA ASP A 16 -16.66 -15.68 -14.91
C ASP A 16 -16.29 -15.51 -13.42
N LEU A 17 -17.30 -15.50 -12.56
CA LEU A 17 -17.21 -15.49 -11.08
C LEU A 17 -16.76 -16.85 -10.50
N SER A 18 -15.99 -17.66 -11.22
CA SER A 18 -15.49 -18.93 -10.72
C SER A 18 -13.98 -18.85 -10.45
N ASN A 19 -13.64 -18.92 -9.16
CA ASN A 19 -12.32 -19.29 -8.60
C ASN A 19 -11.29 -18.16 -8.39
N ASN A 20 -11.62 -17.28 -7.45
CA ASN A 20 -10.77 -16.65 -6.41
C ASN A 20 -9.23 -16.85 -6.52
N THR A 21 -8.64 -16.33 -7.58
CA THR A 21 -7.20 -16.08 -7.68
C THR A 21 -7.03 -14.72 -8.33
N LEU A 22 -6.76 -13.70 -7.51
CA LEU A 22 -6.38 -12.39 -8.01
C LEU A 22 -5.09 -12.56 -8.82
N GLY A 23 -5.23 -12.59 -10.15
CA GLY A 23 -4.13 -12.86 -11.07
C GLY A 23 -3.24 -11.64 -11.32
N ASN A 24 -3.76 -10.43 -11.09
CA ASN A 24 -3.08 -9.18 -11.43
C ASN A 24 -3.40 -8.08 -10.42
N ILE A 25 -2.52 -7.06 -10.36
CA ILE A 25 -2.69 -5.89 -9.49
C ILE A 25 -3.96 -5.10 -9.80
N ARG A 26 -4.38 -5.07 -11.06
CA ARG A 26 -5.62 -4.43 -11.50
C ARG A 26 -6.84 -5.02 -10.81
N GLU A 27 -6.97 -6.34 -10.85
CA GLU A 27 -8.08 -7.07 -10.24
C GLU A 27 -8.11 -6.87 -8.73
N LEU A 28 -6.93 -6.84 -8.10
CA LEU A 28 -6.77 -6.59 -6.67
C LEU A 28 -7.27 -5.19 -6.31
N VAL A 29 -6.79 -4.16 -7.02
CA VAL A 29 -7.21 -2.77 -6.81
C VAL A 29 -8.70 -2.60 -7.08
N ASP A 30 -9.24 -3.22 -8.13
CA ASP A 30 -10.66 -3.14 -8.47
C ASP A 30 -11.55 -3.80 -7.40
N SER A 31 -11.17 -5.00 -6.97
CA SER A 31 -11.84 -5.71 -5.87
C SER A 31 -11.77 -4.91 -4.56
N SER A 32 -10.65 -4.23 -4.29
CA SER A 32 -10.48 -3.40 -3.11
C SER A 32 -11.33 -2.12 -3.15
N LYS A 33 -11.64 -1.57 -4.33
CA LYS A 33 -12.50 -0.37 -4.49
C LYS A 33 -13.95 -0.57 -4.03
N ASP A 34 -14.41 -1.82 -3.89
CA ASP A 34 -15.73 -2.11 -3.30
C ASP A 34 -15.81 -1.70 -1.82
N SER A 35 -14.66 -1.63 -1.14
CA SER A 35 -14.59 -1.24 0.26
C SER A 35 -14.56 0.27 0.45
N ALA A 36 -15.43 0.80 1.33
CA ALA A 36 -15.49 2.22 1.69
C ALA A 36 -14.25 2.72 2.46
N ASP A 37 -13.44 1.80 2.99
CA ASP A 37 -12.21 2.09 3.70
C ASP A 37 -10.98 2.06 2.79
N PHE A 38 -11.11 1.57 1.57
CA PHE A 38 -10.04 1.56 0.60
C PHE A 38 -9.84 2.94 -0.02
N ILE A 39 -8.62 3.43 0.06
CA ILE A 39 -8.20 4.70 -0.49
C ILE A 39 -7.17 4.40 -1.58
N HIS A 40 -7.45 4.87 -2.79
CA HIS A 40 -6.57 4.73 -3.96
C HIS A 40 -6.55 6.06 -4.72
N TYR A 41 -5.39 6.70 -4.77
CA TYR A 41 -5.24 7.99 -5.46
C TYR A 41 -3.83 8.15 -6.04
N VAL A 42 -3.74 9.03 -7.03
CA VAL A 42 -2.45 9.44 -7.60
C VAL A 42 -1.94 10.68 -6.87
N GLN A 43 -0.70 10.61 -6.41
CA GLN A 43 0.04 11.74 -5.88
C GLN A 43 1.09 12.21 -6.90
N LYS A 44 1.18 13.53 -7.08
CA LYS A 44 2.20 14.13 -7.95
C LYS A 44 3.44 14.46 -7.11
N THR A 45 4.58 13.94 -7.53
CA THR A 45 5.89 14.26 -6.95
C THR A 45 6.62 15.24 -7.88
N VAL A 46 7.82 15.66 -7.50
CA VAL A 46 8.61 16.63 -8.27
C VAL A 46 8.93 16.14 -9.69
N HIS A 47 9.20 14.83 -9.85
CA HIS A 47 9.64 14.26 -11.13
C HIS A 47 8.65 13.25 -11.73
N HIS A 48 7.77 12.65 -10.93
CA HIS A 48 6.91 11.56 -11.40
C HIS A 48 5.54 11.60 -10.70
N LYS A 49 4.66 10.67 -11.09
CA LYS A 49 3.39 10.44 -10.41
C LYS A 49 3.50 9.10 -9.71
N VAL A 50 3.01 9.02 -8.48
CA VAL A 50 2.92 7.77 -7.74
C VAL A 50 1.48 7.48 -7.40
N TRP A 51 1.11 6.22 -7.48
CA TRP A 51 -0.18 5.70 -7.06
C TRP A 51 -0.05 5.16 -5.65
N ILE A 52 -0.91 5.64 -4.77
CA ILE A 52 -0.91 5.30 -3.35
C ILE A 52 -2.22 4.57 -3.05
N SER A 53 -2.11 3.38 -2.48
CA SER A 53 -3.26 2.52 -2.13
C SER A 53 -3.15 2.00 -0.71
N TYR A 54 -4.19 2.16 0.11
CA TYR A 54 -4.23 1.65 1.48
C TYR A 54 -5.65 1.55 2.03
N TYR A 55 -5.82 0.78 3.10
CA TYR A 55 -7.05 0.77 3.89
C TYR A 55 -6.92 1.75 5.06
N LYS A 56 -7.72 2.82 5.04
CA LYS A 56 -7.67 3.88 6.07
C LYS A 56 -7.99 3.35 7.48
N ALA A 57 -8.78 2.28 7.57
CA ALA A 57 -9.13 1.63 8.84
C ALA A 57 -7.99 0.80 9.45
N LEU A 58 -6.98 0.42 8.67
CA LEU A 58 -5.88 -0.45 9.10
C LEU A 58 -4.55 0.31 9.31
N ILE A 59 -4.48 1.56 8.85
CA ILE A 59 -3.29 2.40 8.97
C ILE A 59 -3.54 3.60 9.89
N ASP A 60 -2.47 4.11 10.50
CA ASP A 60 -2.55 5.42 11.14
C ASP A 60 -2.33 6.53 10.09
N CYS A 61 -3.43 7.04 9.52
CA CYS A 61 -3.40 8.06 8.49
C CYS A 61 -2.65 9.33 8.95
N ASN A 62 -2.69 9.66 10.24
CA ASN A 62 -2.00 10.84 10.79
C ASN A 62 -0.48 10.70 10.67
N THR A 63 0.06 9.57 11.10
CA THR A 63 1.49 9.25 10.99
C THR A 63 1.90 9.12 9.54
N PHE A 64 1.10 8.48 8.69
CA PHE A 64 1.39 8.44 7.26
C PHE A 64 1.48 9.84 6.65
N HIS A 65 0.51 10.71 6.89
CA HIS A 65 0.48 12.06 6.32
C HIS A 65 1.57 12.98 6.89
N ARG A 66 2.01 12.78 8.13
CA ARG A 66 3.02 13.63 8.79
C ARG A 66 4.45 13.14 8.58
N ASP A 67 4.66 11.82 8.60
CA ASP A 67 5.99 11.20 8.68
C ASP A 67 6.39 10.41 7.43
N CYS A 68 5.49 10.17 6.47
CA CYS A 68 5.81 9.41 5.25
C CYS A 68 5.48 10.19 3.96
N LEU A 69 4.26 10.72 3.87
CA LEU A 69 3.78 11.47 2.71
C LEU A 69 4.68 12.67 2.33
N PRO A 70 5.16 13.52 3.27
CA PRO A 70 6.03 14.64 2.89
C PRO A 70 7.36 14.16 2.32
N TYR A 71 7.94 13.06 2.81
CA TYR A 71 9.16 12.51 2.23
C TYR A 71 8.94 12.07 0.79
N LEU A 72 7.78 11.47 0.51
CA LEU A 72 7.38 11.04 -0.83
C LEU A 72 7.16 12.20 -1.81
N ILE A 73 6.70 13.36 -1.33
CA ILE A 73 6.39 14.53 -2.17
C ILE A 73 7.62 15.43 -2.34
N HIS A 74 8.35 15.69 -1.26
CA HIS A 74 9.41 16.68 -1.21
C HIS A 74 10.78 16.13 -1.62
N HIS A 75 11.05 14.83 -1.47
CA HIS A 75 12.29 14.26 -1.98
C HIS A 75 12.20 14.09 -3.49
N ALA A 76 12.98 14.89 -4.21
CA ALA A 76 12.99 14.90 -5.66
C ALA A 76 13.82 13.76 -6.27
N ASP A 77 14.66 13.05 -5.50
CA ASP A 77 15.70 12.20 -6.08
C ASP A 77 15.34 10.71 -6.26
N PHE A 78 14.19 10.25 -5.77
CA PHE A 78 13.84 8.84 -5.93
C PHE A 78 13.39 8.55 -7.37
N LYS A 79 14.14 7.68 -8.05
CA LYS A 79 13.85 7.25 -9.43
C LYS A 79 13.30 5.83 -9.48
N LYS A 80 13.59 5.04 -8.45
CA LYS A 80 13.14 3.66 -8.29
C LYS A 80 12.33 3.50 -7.01
N LEU A 81 11.52 2.46 -6.96
CA LEU A 81 10.81 2.10 -5.73
C LEU A 81 11.81 1.72 -4.64
N GLU A 82 12.97 1.20 -5.01
CA GLU A 82 14.07 0.87 -4.09
C GLU A 82 14.60 2.09 -3.33
N ASP A 83 14.66 3.27 -3.95
CA ASP A 83 15.08 4.53 -3.30
C ASP A 83 14.14 4.91 -2.16
N LEU A 84 12.87 4.45 -2.19
CA LEU A 84 11.92 4.68 -1.10
C LEU A 84 12.41 4.10 0.23
N LYS A 85 13.26 3.06 0.21
CA LYS A 85 13.88 2.47 1.40
C LYS A 85 14.88 3.41 2.06
N ASP A 86 15.51 4.29 1.28
CA ASP A 86 16.55 5.21 1.76
C ASP A 86 15.96 6.55 2.21
N ILE A 87 14.90 7.02 1.53
CA ILE A 87 14.27 8.32 1.84
C ILE A 87 13.25 8.26 2.97
N ILE A 88 12.55 7.13 3.15
CA ILE A 88 11.48 7.02 4.15
C ILE A 88 12.11 6.52 5.45
N PRO A 89 12.04 7.27 6.55
CA PRO A 89 12.63 6.89 7.85
C PRO A 89 11.87 5.75 8.56
N ILE A 90 11.05 4.98 7.84
CA ILE A 90 10.29 3.83 8.35
C ILE A 90 11.06 2.56 8.04
N GLU A 91 11.37 1.79 9.08
CA GLU A 91 12.25 0.62 9.09
C GLU A 91 11.75 -0.61 8.28
N SER A 92 10.70 -0.47 7.45
CA SER A 92 10.07 -1.63 6.78
C SER A 92 9.41 -1.26 5.44
N VAL A 93 10.21 -0.72 4.51
CA VAL A 93 9.84 -0.61 3.09
C VAL A 93 10.27 -1.88 2.36
N THR A 94 9.33 -2.59 1.76
CA THR A 94 9.55 -3.84 1.02
C THR A 94 9.12 -3.67 -0.42
N ILE A 95 9.98 -4.01 -1.38
CA ILE A 95 9.61 -4.04 -2.80
C ILE A 95 9.23 -5.46 -3.14
N THR A 96 8.07 -5.64 -3.75
CA THR A 96 7.59 -6.94 -4.17
C THR A 96 6.79 -6.80 -5.45
N ASN A 97 6.77 -7.88 -6.22
CA ASN A 97 5.96 -8.04 -7.41
C ASN A 97 4.95 -9.20 -7.27
N ASP A 98 4.90 -9.85 -6.10
CA ASP A 98 3.99 -10.95 -5.83
C ASP A 98 2.63 -10.43 -5.38
N ILE A 99 1.59 -10.68 -6.19
CA ILE A 99 0.22 -10.19 -5.93
C ILE A 99 -0.34 -10.72 -4.61
N LYS A 100 -0.01 -11.96 -4.21
CA LYS A 100 -0.52 -12.54 -2.96
C LYS A 100 0.12 -11.85 -1.76
N GLU A 101 1.41 -11.55 -1.85
CA GLU A 101 2.10 -10.78 -0.83
C GLU A 101 1.54 -9.36 -0.74
N ILE A 102 1.33 -8.69 -1.88
CA ILE A 102 0.71 -7.35 -1.93
C ILE A 102 -0.65 -7.35 -1.26
N GLN A 103 -1.52 -8.31 -1.61
CA GLN A 103 -2.85 -8.45 -1.00
C GLN A 103 -2.77 -8.64 0.50
N ASN A 104 -1.95 -9.59 0.95
CA ASN A 104 -1.81 -9.91 2.36
C ASN A 104 -1.28 -8.69 3.15
N LYS A 105 -0.32 -7.96 2.59
CA LYS A 105 0.25 -6.75 3.21
C LYS A 105 -0.78 -5.62 3.25
N LEU A 106 -1.51 -5.38 2.16
CA LEU A 106 -2.57 -4.37 2.12
C LEU A 106 -3.62 -4.65 3.22
N LEU A 107 -4.05 -5.90 3.39
CA LEU A 107 -4.99 -6.34 4.44
C LEU A 107 -4.39 -6.33 5.86
N ARG A 108 -3.08 -6.18 6.01
CA ARG A 108 -2.40 -6.03 7.30
C ARG A 108 -2.17 -4.57 7.70
N GLY A 109 -2.63 -3.62 6.90
CA GLY A 109 -2.37 -2.19 7.16
C GLY A 109 -1.03 -1.72 6.61
N PHE A 110 -0.61 -2.24 5.47
CA PHE A 110 0.51 -1.66 4.73
C PHE A 110 0.00 -0.76 3.62
N ILE A 111 0.83 0.21 3.24
CA ILE A 111 0.57 1.17 2.17
C ILE A 111 1.31 0.71 0.93
N ILE A 112 0.60 0.65 -0.18
CA ILE A 112 1.15 0.25 -1.47
C ILE A 112 1.42 1.51 -2.30
N ILE A 113 2.64 1.63 -2.82
CA ILE A 113 3.08 2.73 -3.67
C ILE A 113 3.60 2.16 -4.99
N GLN A 114 3.13 2.71 -6.09
CA GLN A 114 3.48 2.30 -7.45
C GLN A 114 3.80 3.52 -8.30
N PHE A 115 4.64 3.38 -9.33
CA PHE A 115 4.86 4.46 -10.30
C PHE A 115 3.78 4.54 -11.39
N ASP A 116 3.13 3.42 -11.67
CA ASP A 116 2.01 3.34 -12.60
C ASP A 116 0.82 2.66 -11.93
N GLU A 117 -0.40 2.93 -12.40
CA GLU A 117 -1.66 2.46 -11.81
C GLU A 117 -1.73 0.92 -11.76
N TYR A 118 -1.03 0.26 -12.69
CA TYR A 118 -1.04 -1.20 -12.83
C TYR A 118 0.38 -1.79 -12.93
N SER A 119 1.39 -1.12 -12.37
CA SER A 119 2.74 -1.71 -12.30
C SER A 119 2.73 -3.00 -11.49
N GLU A 120 3.41 -4.03 -12.00
CA GLU A 120 3.62 -5.29 -11.29
C GLU A 120 4.51 -5.08 -10.07
N GLU A 121 5.52 -4.22 -10.18
CA GLU A 121 6.41 -3.87 -9.07
C GLU A 121 5.77 -2.79 -8.19
N CYS A 122 5.69 -3.09 -6.89
CA CYS A 122 5.08 -2.22 -5.90
C CYS A 122 5.99 -2.06 -4.68
N ALA A 123 6.05 -0.85 -4.14
CA ALA A 123 6.62 -0.60 -2.83
C ALA A 123 5.56 -0.74 -1.75
N ILE A 124 5.89 -1.49 -0.71
CA ILE A 124 5.03 -1.74 0.43
C ILE A 124 5.68 -1.06 1.63
N ILE A 125 4.98 -0.09 2.21
CA ILE A 125 5.43 0.64 3.38
C ILE A 125 4.58 0.20 4.56
N ARG A 126 5.25 -0.20 5.64
CA ARG A 126 4.56 -0.48 6.90
C ARG A 126 3.99 0.82 7.47
N ALA A 127 2.68 0.89 7.60
CA ALA A 127 1.98 1.96 8.31
C ALA A 127 0.90 1.39 9.23
N GLU A 128 1.07 0.11 9.63
CA GLU A 128 0.13 -0.62 10.45
C GLU A 128 -0.16 0.18 11.72
N ASN A 129 -1.44 0.29 12.05
CA ASN A 129 -1.91 1.05 13.19
C ASN A 129 -1.27 0.50 14.48
N TRP A 130 -0.27 1.22 14.96
CA TRP A 130 0.58 0.83 16.08
C TRP A 130 -0.15 1.05 17.43
N PHE A 131 -1.36 0.51 17.59
CA PHE A 131 -2.06 0.48 18.89
C PHE A 131 -1.40 -0.50 19.88
N GLY A 132 -0.09 -0.68 19.79
CA GLY A 132 0.58 -1.82 20.38
C GLY A 132 2.11 -1.80 20.42
N ASN A 133 2.79 -0.67 20.62
CA ASN A 133 4.04 -0.69 21.44
C ASN A 133 3.59 -1.02 22.88
N ARG A 134 3.04 -2.22 23.09
CA ARG A 134 3.67 -3.02 24.12
C ARG A 134 5.06 -3.27 23.58
N GLN A 135 5.95 -2.36 23.95
CA GLN A 135 7.30 -2.74 24.29
C GLN A 135 7.12 -3.91 25.27
N VAL A 136 7.07 -5.13 24.72
CA VAL A 136 7.28 -6.34 25.51
C VAL A 136 8.76 -6.24 25.80
N SER A 137 9.09 -5.48 26.84
CA SER A 137 10.37 -5.61 27.52
C SER A 137 10.41 -7.05 27.97
N THR A 138 10.94 -7.92 27.12
CA THR A 138 11.41 -9.24 27.52
C THR A 138 12.62 -9.00 28.40
N SER A 139 12.37 -8.85 29.69
CA SER A 139 13.34 -9.17 30.72
C SER A 139 12.57 -9.92 31.80
N GLU A 140 12.35 -11.19 31.49
CA GLU A 140 12.06 -12.20 32.48
C GLU A 140 13.25 -12.29 33.46
N ILE A 141 12.90 -12.54 34.73
CA ILE A 141 13.72 -13.03 35.84
C ILE A 141 14.90 -12.18 36.34
N GLU A 142 14.61 -11.34 37.35
CA GLU A 142 15.55 -11.12 38.46
C GLU A 142 15.14 -12.02 39.64
N PHE A 143 15.63 -13.26 39.62
CA PHE A 143 15.78 -14.04 40.85
C PHE A 143 17.00 -13.51 41.58
N SER A 144 16.83 -12.94 42.77
CA SER A 144 17.86 -13.02 43.79
C SER A 144 17.22 -13.27 45.14
N VAL A 145 17.06 -14.56 45.42
CA VAL A 145 16.72 -15.06 46.75
C VAL A 145 18.01 -15.22 47.54
N ILE A 146 17.94 -14.78 48.81
CA ILE A 146 18.77 -15.14 49.97
C ILE A 146 20.00 -14.26 50.24
N GLY A 147 19.95 -13.64 51.43
CA GLY A 147 21.11 -13.30 52.28
C GLY A 147 20.73 -13.53 53.76
N PRO A 148 21.71 -13.85 54.63
CA PRO A 148 21.71 -14.90 55.68
C PRO A 148 20.76 -14.75 56.88
#